data_AF-A0A851D7Q7-F1
#
_entry.id   AF-A0A851D7Q7-F1
#
_cell.length_a   1.000
_cell.length_b   1.000
_cell.length_c   1.000
_cell.angle_alpha   90.00
_cell.angle_beta   90.00
_cell.angle_gamma   90.00
#
_symmetry.space_group_name_H-M   'P 1'
#
loop_
_entity.id
_entity.type
_entity.pdbx_description
1 polymer ?
#
loop_
_entity_poly.entity_id
_entity_poly.type
_entity_poly.pdbx_seq_one_letter_code
_entity_poly.pdbx_strand_id
1 'polypeptide(L)'
;WLVIDRKVYDVSKFSKRHPGGSRVIKHYAGQDATDAFVAFHSDKSLVRKYLKPLLIGELAPDQPSFETNKKKSLLEDFRELRCTIEKMGLLKPDYTFFFLTFLHFLVLDAASWLVVWYFGISLVPFLVGMVFFTTAQIQMGWFQHDLGHCSVFRKPKWNRLLQIIVINVLKGLPASWWNHLHNQHHAKPNCFRKDPDLNMHPLLFSLGKTLSVEV
;
A
#
# COMPACT_ATOMS: atom_id res chain seq x y z
N TRP A 1 19.90 -10.13 8.49
CA TRP A 1 18.97 -10.23 9.64
C TRP A 1 18.07 -9.01 9.66
N LEU A 2 17.06 -8.99 10.52
CA LEU A 2 16.25 -7.80 10.79
C LEU A 2 15.87 -7.74 12.27
N VAL A 3 15.63 -6.53 12.77
CA VAL A 3 15.18 -6.30 14.14
C VAL A 3 13.69 -5.99 14.14
N ILE A 4 12.93 -6.63 15.03
CA ILE A 4 11.53 -6.31 15.31
C ILE A 4 11.35 -6.34 16.82
N ASP A 5 10.96 -5.20 17.40
CA ASP A 5 10.73 -5.08 18.85
C ASP A 5 11.96 -5.55 19.65
N ARG A 6 13.12 -4.98 19.29
CA ARG A 6 14.48 -5.32 19.79
C ARG A 6 14.97 -6.75 19.54
N LYS A 7 14.10 -7.66 19.10
CA LYS A 7 14.46 -9.05 18.80
C LYS A 7 15.08 -9.15 17.41
N VAL A 8 16.14 -9.93 17.31
CA VAL A 8 16.91 -10.12 16.07
C VAL A 8 16.47 -11.43 15.41
N TYR A 9 16.12 -11.36 14.13
CA TYR A 9 15.63 -12.51 13.36
C TYR A 9 16.52 -12.82 12.15
N ASP A 10 16.88 -14.08 11.97
CA ASP A 10 17.48 -14.57 10.74
C ASP A 10 16.42 -14.89 9.68
N VAL A 11 16.24 -13.94 8.78
CA VAL A 11 15.29 -14.06 7.66
C VAL A 11 15.95 -14.49 6.34
N SER A 12 17.23 -14.90 6.33
CA SER A 12 17.99 -15.16 5.11
C SER A 12 17.30 -16.18 4.19
N LYS A 13 16.90 -17.33 4.76
CA LYS A 13 16.14 -18.37 4.04
C LYS A 13 14.66 -18.00 3.88
N PHE A 14 14.07 -17.41 4.92
CA PHE A 14 12.64 -17.07 4.94
C PHE A 14 12.27 -16.00 3.91
N SER A 15 13.18 -15.09 3.59
CA SER A 15 12.95 -13.99 2.62
C SER A 15 12.42 -14.48 1.27
N LYS A 16 12.87 -15.65 0.80
CA LYS A 16 12.43 -16.26 -0.47
C LYS A 16 11.01 -16.83 -0.43
N ARG A 17 10.49 -17.11 0.77
CA ARG A 17 9.16 -17.71 1.01
C ARG A 17 8.15 -16.71 1.57
N HIS A 18 8.58 -15.48 1.82
CA HIS A 18 7.72 -14.47 2.40
C HIS A 18 6.57 -14.10 1.45
N PRO A 19 5.30 -14.10 1.91
CA PRO A 19 4.15 -13.80 1.06
C PRO A 19 4.19 -12.42 0.39
N GLY A 20 4.80 -11.42 1.04
CA GLY A 20 5.02 -10.09 0.46
C GLY A 20 6.21 -9.98 -0.51
N GLY A 21 6.89 -11.10 -0.78
CA GLY A 21 8.07 -11.16 -1.63
C GLY A 21 9.38 -10.85 -0.91
N SER A 22 10.49 -11.26 -1.55
CA SER A 22 11.83 -11.14 -0.96
C SER A 22 12.38 -9.71 -0.99
N ARG A 23 11.98 -8.90 -1.98
CA ARG A 23 12.49 -7.54 -2.18
C ARG A 23 12.11 -6.61 -1.03
N VAL A 24 10.86 -6.66 -0.56
CA VAL A 24 10.39 -5.91 0.61
C VAL A 24 11.21 -6.22 1.86
N ILE A 25 11.50 -7.49 2.14
CA ILE A 25 12.34 -7.86 3.29
C ILE A 25 13.77 -7.35 3.12
N LYS A 26 14.35 -7.49 1.92
CA LYS A 26 15.73 -7.05 1.64
C LYS A 26 15.91 -5.54 1.85
N HIS A 27 14.87 -4.73 1.65
CA HIS A 27 14.93 -3.28 1.90
C HIS A 27 15.19 -2.91 3.37
N TYR A 28 14.97 -3.85 4.30
CA TYR A 28 15.23 -3.68 5.74
C TYR A 28 16.33 -4.63 6.25
N ALA A 29 17.14 -5.19 5.37
CA ALA A 29 18.26 -6.03 5.80
C ALA A 29 19.20 -5.22 6.71
N GLY A 30 19.42 -5.73 7.92
CA GLY A 30 20.27 -5.10 8.94
C GLY A 30 19.62 -3.97 9.73
N GLN A 31 18.34 -3.66 9.47
CA GLN A 31 17.64 -2.52 10.07
C GLN A 31 16.61 -2.95 11.13
N ASP A 32 16.22 -1.99 11.96
CA ASP A 32 14.98 -2.05 12.74
C ASP A 32 13.77 -1.84 11.83
N ALA A 33 13.02 -2.94 11.64
CA ALA A 33 11.84 -3.01 10.80
C ALA A 33 10.54 -3.02 11.63
N THR A 34 10.58 -2.62 12.91
CA THR A 34 9.43 -2.73 13.82
C THR A 34 8.20 -2.02 13.28
N ASP A 35 8.30 -0.75 12.90
CA ASP A 35 7.14 0.03 12.45
C ASP A 35 6.60 -0.48 11.11
N ALA A 36 7.47 -0.89 10.19
CA ALA A 36 7.08 -1.52 8.94
C ALA A 36 6.38 -2.86 9.17
N PHE A 37 6.93 -3.69 10.06
CA PHE A 37 6.31 -4.95 10.46
C PHE A 37 4.93 -4.71 11.10
N VAL A 38 4.80 -3.67 11.91
CA VAL A 38 3.52 -3.26 12.50
C VAL A 38 2.51 -2.92 11.41
N ALA A 39 2.90 -2.10 10.43
CA ALA A 39 2.04 -1.62 9.35
C ALA A 39 1.57 -2.72 8.40
N PHE A 40 2.46 -3.61 7.94
CA PHE A 40 2.13 -4.60 6.91
C PHE A 40 1.40 -5.85 7.42
N HIS A 41 1.49 -6.16 8.71
CA HIS A 41 1.01 -7.44 9.25
C HIS A 41 -0.19 -7.26 10.20
N SER A 42 -1.42 -7.24 9.68
CA SER A 42 -2.62 -7.09 10.51
C SER A 42 -2.85 -8.28 11.47
N ASP A 43 -2.62 -9.52 11.01
CA ASP A 43 -2.77 -10.71 11.86
C ASP A 43 -1.46 -11.03 12.63
N LYS A 44 -1.29 -10.38 13.78
CA LYS A 44 -0.13 -10.61 14.65
C LYS A 44 -0.07 -12.05 15.18
N SER A 45 -1.20 -12.72 15.32
CA SER A 45 -1.26 -14.08 15.88
C SER A 45 -0.66 -15.11 14.91
N LEU A 46 -1.00 -14.98 13.62
CA LEU A 46 -0.48 -15.81 12.55
C LEU A 46 1.02 -15.57 12.37
N VAL A 47 1.43 -14.31 12.27
CA VAL A 47 2.81 -13.97 11.93
C VAL A 47 3.78 -14.33 13.06
N ARG A 48 3.36 -14.25 14.33
CA ARG A 48 4.15 -14.74 15.47
C ARG A 48 4.53 -16.22 15.34
N LYS A 49 3.71 -17.06 14.71
CA LYS A 49 4.04 -18.48 14.48
C LYS A 49 5.25 -18.65 13.56
N TYR A 50 5.37 -17.78 12.54
CA TYR A 50 6.49 -17.77 11.61
C TYR A 50 7.74 -17.10 12.18
N LEU A 51 7.59 -16.12 13.08
CA LEU A 51 8.73 -15.43 13.70
C LEU A 51 9.49 -16.28 14.72
N LYS A 52 8.80 -17.10 15.51
CA LYS A 52 9.40 -17.94 16.56
C LYS A 52 10.64 -18.72 16.11
N PRO A 53 10.62 -19.50 15.02
CA PRO A 53 11.79 -20.27 14.56
C PRO A 53 12.89 -19.41 13.93
N LEU A 54 12.65 -18.13 13.67
CA LEU A 54 13.62 -17.23 13.05
C LEU A 54 14.39 -16.40 14.08
N LEU A 55 13.96 -16.42 15.36
CA LEU A 55 14.57 -15.63 16.43
C LEU A 55 15.96 -16.17 16.75
N ILE A 56 16.97 -15.30 16.67
CA ILE A 56 18.36 -15.64 16.98
C ILE A 56 18.92 -14.91 18.20
N GLY A 57 18.24 -13.88 18.70
CA GLY A 57 18.67 -13.13 19.87
C GLY A 57 17.92 -11.82 20.07
N GLU A 58 18.48 -10.94 20.88
CA GLU A 58 17.98 -9.59 21.16
C GLU A 58 19.14 -8.59 21.05
N LEU A 59 18.82 -7.35 20.68
CA LEU A 59 19.78 -6.25 20.71
C LEU A 59 20.33 -6.03 22.13
N ALA A 60 21.63 -5.74 22.21
CA ALA A 60 22.27 -5.41 23.48
C ALA A 60 21.58 -4.21 24.17
N PRO A 61 21.53 -4.16 25.52
CA PRO A 61 20.74 -3.18 26.25
C PRO A 61 21.08 -1.71 25.93
N ASP A 62 22.35 -1.45 25.62
CA ASP A 62 22.90 -0.14 25.24
C ASP A 62 22.57 0.27 23.78
N GLN A 63 22.16 -0.68 22.94
CA GLN A 63 21.85 -0.42 21.54
C GLN A 63 20.43 0.15 21.37
N PRO A 64 20.27 1.25 20.61
CA PRO A 64 18.96 1.82 20.34
C PRO A 64 18.12 0.92 19.44
N SER A 65 16.80 0.96 19.61
CA SER A 65 15.82 0.26 18.76
C SER A 65 15.31 1.16 17.62
N PHE A 66 16.23 1.83 16.94
CA PHE A 66 15.99 2.66 15.76
C PHE A 66 17.32 2.94 15.05
N GLU A 67 17.25 3.27 13.75
CA GLU A 67 18.42 3.63 12.96
C GLU A 67 19.03 4.95 13.44
N THR A 68 20.35 5.00 13.65
CA THR A 68 21.05 6.20 14.15
C THR A 68 20.93 7.41 13.22
N ASN A 69 20.65 7.19 11.93
CA ASN A 69 20.41 8.25 10.94
C ASN A 69 18.98 8.83 11.00
N LYS A 70 18.05 8.23 11.75
CA LYS A 70 16.68 8.70 11.89
C LYS A 70 16.52 9.61 13.10
N LYS A 71 15.70 10.66 12.92
CA LYS A 71 15.33 11.55 14.03
C LYS A 71 14.38 10.82 14.98
N LYS A 72 14.85 10.55 16.20
CA LYS A 72 14.06 9.88 17.25
C LYS A 72 12.71 10.55 17.50
N SER A 73 12.68 11.88 17.58
CA SER A 73 11.44 12.64 17.82
C SER A 73 10.37 12.35 16.75
N LEU A 74 10.75 12.29 15.48
CA LEU A 74 9.82 12.02 14.38
C LEU A 74 9.21 10.61 14.46
N LEU A 75 9.98 9.63 14.94
CA LEU A 75 9.48 8.27 15.17
C LEU A 75 8.48 8.24 16.33
N GLU A 76 8.76 8.96 17.41
CA GLU A 76 7.88 9.08 18.57
C GLU A 76 6.57 9.80 18.18
N ASP A 77 6.65 10.92 17.47
CA ASP A 77 5.50 11.67 16.96
C ASP A 77 4.61 10.80 16.07
N PHE A 78 5.20 10.00 15.17
CA PHE A 78 4.45 9.10 14.30
C PHE A 78 3.75 7.98 15.07
N ARG A 79 4.41 7.41 16.09
CA ARG A 79 3.82 6.37 16.94
C ARG A 79 2.68 6.93 17.79
N GLU A 80 2.83 8.14 18.31
CA GLU A 80 1.78 8.86 19.03
C GLU A 80 0.58 9.14 18.13
N LEU A 81 0.81 9.66 16.93
CA LEU A 81 -0.23 9.91 15.93
C LEU A 81 -1.02 8.63 15.63
N ARG A 82 -0.32 7.51 15.39
CA ARG A 82 -0.95 6.21 15.15
C ARG A 82 -1.83 5.79 16.33
N CYS A 83 -1.31 5.88 17.55
CA CYS A 83 -2.06 5.53 18.77
C CYS A 83 -3.33 6.39 18.90
N THR A 84 -3.23 7.68 18.60
CA THR A 84 -4.37 8.61 18.61
C THR A 84 -5.42 8.23 17.57
N ILE A 85 -5.02 7.99 16.32
CA ILE A 85 -5.91 7.56 15.23
C ILE A 85 -6.62 6.24 15.58
N GLU A 86 -5.89 5.27 16.16
CA GLU A 86 -6.45 4.00 16.62
C GLU A 86 -7.48 4.19 17.74
N LYS A 87 -7.17 5.03 18.75
CA LYS A 87 -8.09 5.36 19.87
C LYS A 87 -9.35 6.07 19.39
N MET A 88 -9.22 6.98 18.42
CA MET A 88 -10.35 7.66 17.79
C MET A 88 -11.21 6.73 16.93
N GLY A 89 -10.74 5.51 16.63
CA GLY A 89 -11.47 4.55 15.82
C GLY A 89 -11.52 4.90 14.33
N LEU A 90 -10.66 5.80 13.86
CA LEU A 90 -10.62 6.26 12.47
C LEU A 90 -10.15 5.18 11.47
N LEU A 91 -9.63 4.06 11.96
CA LEU A 91 -9.27 2.89 11.14
C LEU A 91 -10.43 1.90 10.93
N LYS A 92 -11.63 2.20 11.47
CA LYS A 92 -12.81 1.35 11.25
C LYS A 92 -13.40 1.67 9.86
N PRO A 93 -13.66 0.64 9.02
CA PRO A 93 -14.25 0.88 7.71
C PRO A 93 -15.67 1.40 7.81
N ASP A 94 -15.99 2.42 7.01
CA ASP A 94 -17.36 2.88 6.76
C ASP A 94 -17.92 2.19 5.51
N TYR A 95 -18.76 1.19 5.73
CA TYR A 95 -19.35 0.42 4.62
C TYR A 95 -20.31 1.25 3.77
N THR A 96 -20.99 2.23 4.35
CA THR A 96 -21.94 3.07 3.63
C THR A 96 -21.19 3.97 2.67
N PHE A 97 -20.14 4.62 3.13
CA PHE A 97 -19.26 5.45 2.30
C PHE A 97 -18.74 4.65 1.10
N PHE A 98 -18.10 3.49 1.34
CA PHE A 98 -17.53 2.68 0.27
C PHE A 98 -18.57 2.10 -0.68
N PHE A 99 -19.75 1.71 -0.18
CA PHE A 99 -20.84 1.25 -1.02
C PHE A 99 -21.38 2.37 -1.94
N LEU A 100 -21.55 3.57 -1.40
CA LEU A 100 -22.01 4.72 -2.18
C LEU A 100 -20.95 5.15 -3.21
N THR A 101 -19.66 5.14 -2.87
CA THR A 101 -18.58 5.37 -3.84
C THR A 101 -18.59 4.32 -4.95
N PHE A 102 -18.78 3.05 -4.60
CA PHE A 102 -18.88 1.96 -5.56
C PHE A 102 -20.05 2.16 -6.54
N LEU A 103 -21.24 2.43 -6.01
CA LEU A 103 -22.41 2.70 -6.83
C LEU A 103 -22.23 3.96 -7.70
N HIS A 104 -21.64 5.02 -7.14
CA HIS A 104 -21.47 6.29 -7.83
C HIS A 104 -20.60 6.17 -9.08
N PHE A 105 -19.45 5.50 -9.00
CA PHE A 105 -18.62 5.34 -10.20
C PHE A 105 -19.28 4.42 -11.24
N LEU A 106 -20.07 3.42 -10.84
CA LEU A 106 -20.81 2.57 -11.78
C LEU A 106 -21.91 3.35 -12.51
N VAL A 107 -22.62 4.22 -11.79
CA VAL A 107 -23.64 5.09 -12.39
C VAL A 107 -23.01 6.09 -13.36
N LEU A 108 -21.89 6.71 -12.99
CA LEU A 108 -21.18 7.63 -13.89
C LEU A 108 -20.63 6.93 -15.13
N ASP A 109 -20.08 5.73 -14.99
CA ASP A 109 -19.58 4.95 -16.12
C ASP A 109 -20.73 4.58 -17.08
N ALA A 110 -21.85 4.07 -16.57
CA ALA A 110 -23.04 3.79 -17.37
C ALA A 110 -23.62 5.06 -18.02
N ALA A 111 -23.67 6.17 -17.29
CA ALA A 111 -24.15 7.46 -17.81
C ALA A 111 -23.28 7.95 -18.97
N SER A 112 -21.96 7.76 -18.90
CA SER A 112 -21.06 8.09 -20.01
C SER A 112 -21.46 7.38 -21.31
N TRP A 113 -21.64 6.05 -21.25
CA TRP A 113 -22.04 5.25 -22.40
C TRP A 113 -23.43 5.63 -22.93
N LEU A 114 -24.39 5.89 -22.02
CA LEU A 114 -25.74 6.30 -22.39
C LEU A 114 -25.78 7.66 -23.09
N VAL A 115 -24.95 8.62 -22.66
CA VAL A 115 -24.86 9.94 -23.31
C VAL A 115 -24.41 9.78 -24.77
N VAL A 116 -23.34 9.02 -25.00
CA VAL A 116 -22.81 8.81 -26.35
C VAL A 116 -23.78 7.99 -27.20
N TRP A 117 -24.42 6.98 -26.62
CA TRP A 117 -25.37 6.12 -27.33
C TRP A 117 -26.64 6.86 -27.75
N TYR A 118 -27.21 7.69 -26.88
CA TYR A 118 -28.48 8.38 -27.14
C TYR A 118 -28.33 9.68 -27.92
N PHE A 119 -27.33 10.51 -27.58
CA PHE A 119 -27.12 11.83 -28.22
C PHE A 119 -26.10 11.79 -29.37
N GLY A 120 -25.48 10.64 -29.64
CA GLY A 120 -24.50 10.44 -30.69
C GLY A 120 -23.09 10.93 -30.33
N ILE A 121 -22.18 10.89 -31.31
CA ILE A 121 -20.74 11.16 -31.15
C ILE A 121 -20.34 12.60 -31.50
N SER A 122 -21.28 13.54 -31.53
CA SER A 122 -20.94 14.95 -31.75
C SER A 122 -20.07 15.47 -30.59
N LEU A 123 -19.36 16.58 -30.83
CA LEU A 123 -18.33 17.08 -29.90
C LEU A 123 -18.85 17.23 -28.46
N VAL A 124 -20.06 17.77 -28.28
CA VAL A 124 -20.60 18.06 -26.94
C VAL A 124 -20.94 16.78 -26.15
N PRO A 125 -21.80 15.86 -26.63
CA PRO A 125 -22.02 14.56 -25.97
C PRO A 125 -20.75 13.76 -25.74
N PHE A 126 -19.80 13.80 -26.69
CA PHE A 126 -18.50 13.13 -26.53
C PHE A 126 -17.72 13.71 -25.34
N LEU A 127 -17.60 15.04 -25.24
CA LEU A 127 -16.90 15.69 -24.12
C LEU A 127 -17.60 15.43 -22.78
N VAL A 128 -18.93 15.47 -22.74
CA VAL A 128 -19.71 15.18 -21.51
C VAL A 128 -19.51 13.72 -21.09
N GLY A 129 -19.63 12.78 -22.04
CA GLY A 129 -19.36 11.36 -21.79
C GLY A 129 -17.94 11.13 -21.30
N MET A 130 -16.95 11.80 -21.90
CA MET A 130 -15.55 11.73 -21.47
C MET A 130 -15.37 12.20 -20.02
N VAL A 131 -16.00 13.31 -19.62
CA VAL A 131 -15.94 13.79 -18.22
C VAL A 131 -16.49 12.75 -17.26
N PHE A 132 -17.68 12.20 -17.52
CA PHE A 132 -18.26 11.15 -16.68
C PHE A 132 -17.38 9.90 -16.61
N PHE A 133 -16.87 9.44 -17.75
CA PHE A 133 -15.99 8.29 -17.81
C PHE A 133 -14.70 8.53 -17.04
N THR A 134 -14.01 9.64 -17.29
CA THR A 134 -12.75 9.95 -16.61
C THR A 134 -12.94 10.07 -15.09
N THR A 135 -14.00 10.74 -14.63
CA THR A 135 -14.30 10.81 -13.20
C THR A 135 -14.56 9.43 -12.60
N ALA A 136 -15.38 8.60 -13.26
CA ALA A 136 -15.65 7.23 -12.83
C ALA A 136 -14.36 6.39 -12.74
N GLN A 137 -13.51 6.46 -13.77
CA GLN A 137 -12.27 5.70 -13.85
C GLN A 137 -11.25 6.10 -12.78
N ILE A 138 -11.16 7.39 -12.43
CA ILE A 138 -10.32 7.89 -11.33
C ILE A 138 -10.84 7.38 -9.99
N GLN A 139 -12.13 7.55 -9.71
CA GLN A 139 -12.74 7.11 -8.46
C GLN A 139 -12.62 5.59 -8.28
N MET A 140 -12.85 4.82 -9.35
CA MET A 140 -12.66 3.37 -9.36
C MET A 140 -11.21 2.98 -9.06
N GLY A 141 -10.23 3.76 -9.55
CA GLY A 141 -8.81 3.54 -9.25
C GLY A 141 -8.47 3.72 -7.77
N TRP A 142 -9.01 4.77 -7.14
CA TRP A 142 -8.87 4.98 -5.69
C TRP A 142 -9.60 3.93 -4.86
N PHE A 143 -10.80 3.52 -5.29
CA PHE A 143 -11.53 2.44 -4.63
C PHE A 143 -10.77 1.10 -4.68
N GLN A 144 -10.21 0.75 -5.84
CA GLN A 144 -9.26 -0.36 -6.00
C GLN A 144 -8.07 -0.22 -5.03
N HIS A 145 -7.49 0.97 -4.92
CA HIS A 145 -6.32 1.22 -4.08
C HIS A 145 -6.66 0.91 -2.61
N ASP A 146 -7.80 1.36 -2.13
CA ASP A 146 -8.26 1.12 -0.75
C ASP A 146 -8.58 -0.36 -0.50
N LEU A 147 -9.10 -1.06 -1.51
CA LEU A 147 -9.24 -2.52 -1.47
C LEU A 147 -7.87 -3.21 -1.37
N GLY A 148 -6.87 -2.72 -2.10
CA GLY A 148 -5.50 -3.23 -2.03
C GLY A 148 -4.86 -3.08 -0.65
N HIS A 149 -5.16 -1.96 0.03
CA HIS A 149 -4.76 -1.73 1.43
C HIS A 149 -5.60 -2.47 2.47
N CYS A 150 -6.60 -3.22 2.03
CA CYS A 150 -7.56 -3.90 2.89
C CYS A 150 -8.38 -2.97 3.80
N SER A 151 -8.65 -1.75 3.34
CA SER A 151 -9.34 -0.70 4.11
C SER A 151 -10.87 -0.73 4.00
N VAL A 152 -11.43 -1.41 2.98
CA VAL A 152 -12.89 -1.40 2.72
C VAL A 152 -13.63 -2.41 3.60
N PHE A 153 -13.09 -3.63 3.75
CA PHE A 153 -13.67 -4.68 4.59
C PHE A 153 -12.75 -5.03 5.76
N ARG A 154 -13.33 -5.46 6.89
CA ARG A 154 -12.56 -5.95 8.04
C ARG A 154 -11.75 -7.21 7.73
N LYS A 155 -12.30 -8.10 6.90
CA LYS A 155 -11.63 -9.36 6.52
C LYS A 155 -10.87 -9.16 5.21
N PRO A 156 -9.54 -9.35 5.17
CA PRO A 156 -8.73 -9.18 3.95
C PRO A 156 -9.18 -10.03 2.75
N LYS A 157 -9.85 -11.16 3.00
CA LYS A 157 -10.41 -12.03 1.94
C LYS A 157 -11.39 -11.27 1.03
N TRP A 158 -12.29 -10.48 1.61
CA TRP A 158 -13.30 -9.75 0.84
C TRP A 158 -12.70 -8.58 0.06
N ASN A 159 -11.74 -7.88 0.66
CA ASN A 159 -10.97 -6.85 -0.04
C ASN A 159 -10.28 -7.42 -1.27
N ARG A 160 -9.56 -8.55 -1.13
CA ARG A 160 -8.86 -9.19 -2.26
C ARG A 160 -9.81 -9.64 -3.36
N LEU A 161 -10.94 -10.25 -3.00
CA LEU A 161 -11.92 -10.69 -3.99
C LEU A 161 -12.46 -9.50 -4.80
N LEU A 162 -12.90 -8.44 -4.11
CA LEU A 162 -13.46 -7.28 -4.79
C LEU A 162 -12.37 -6.48 -5.53
N GLN A 163 -11.14 -6.42 -5.01
CA GLN A 163 -10.00 -5.81 -5.72
C GLN A 163 -9.80 -6.47 -7.07
N ILE A 164 -9.79 -7.81 -7.13
CA ILE A 164 -9.63 -8.57 -8.38
C ILE A 164 -10.75 -8.22 -9.37
N ILE A 165 -12.00 -8.14 -8.91
CA ILE A 165 -13.12 -7.75 -9.77
C ILE A 165 -12.90 -6.34 -10.33
N VAL A 166 -12.61 -5.36 -9.47
CA VAL A 166 -12.48 -3.95 -9.87
C VAL A 166 -11.28 -3.75 -10.80
N ILE A 167 -10.08 -4.22 -10.43
CA ILE A 167 -8.89 -3.92 -11.22
C ILE A 167 -8.73 -4.86 -12.43
N ASN A 168 -8.98 -6.17 -12.29
CA ASN A 168 -8.77 -7.10 -13.39
C ASN A 168 -9.92 -7.01 -14.41
N VAL A 169 -11.17 -6.98 -13.95
CA VAL A 169 -12.33 -7.04 -14.87
C VAL A 169 -12.71 -5.65 -15.34
N LEU A 170 -12.90 -4.69 -14.43
CA LEU A 170 -13.40 -3.37 -14.81
C LEU A 170 -12.31 -2.45 -15.38
N LYS A 171 -11.05 -2.58 -14.93
CA LYS A 171 -9.93 -1.76 -15.42
C LYS A 171 -8.97 -2.48 -16.37
N GLY A 172 -9.01 -3.80 -16.44
CA GLY A 172 -8.11 -4.58 -17.31
C GLY A 172 -6.66 -4.67 -16.83
N LEU A 173 -6.37 -4.46 -15.55
CA LEU A 173 -5.01 -4.52 -14.97
C LEU A 173 -4.89 -5.64 -13.93
N PRO A 174 -3.75 -6.36 -13.82
CA PRO A 174 -3.63 -7.43 -12.84
C PRO A 174 -3.49 -6.91 -11.40
N ALA A 175 -4.36 -7.35 -10.50
CA ALA A 175 -4.27 -7.06 -9.06
C ALA A 175 -2.93 -7.50 -8.46
N SER A 176 -2.36 -8.61 -8.96
CA SER A 176 -1.05 -9.11 -8.51
C SER A 176 0.09 -8.16 -8.87
N TRP A 177 0.07 -7.56 -10.06
CA TRP A 177 1.04 -6.57 -10.49
C TRP A 177 0.96 -5.32 -9.62
N TRP A 178 -0.26 -4.78 -9.44
CA TRP A 178 -0.47 -3.61 -8.61
C TRP A 178 -0.02 -3.87 -7.17
N ASN A 179 -0.48 -4.96 -6.55
CA ASN A 179 -0.08 -5.33 -5.18
C ASN A 179 1.43 -5.54 -5.07
N HIS A 180 2.08 -6.13 -6.08
CA HIS A 180 3.53 -6.34 -6.06
C HIS A 180 4.30 -5.02 -6.04
N LEU A 181 3.98 -4.09 -6.93
CA LEU A 181 4.68 -2.80 -7.01
C LEU A 181 4.30 -1.89 -5.83
N HIS A 182 3.01 -1.77 -5.55
CA HIS A 182 2.49 -0.86 -4.54
C HIS A 182 2.97 -1.20 -3.12
N ASN A 183 3.07 -2.50 -2.78
CA ASN A 183 3.64 -2.90 -1.49
C ASN A 183 5.13 -2.57 -1.37
N GLN A 184 5.88 -2.58 -2.48
CA GLN A 184 7.29 -2.18 -2.48
C GLN A 184 7.43 -0.67 -2.32
N HIS A 185 6.58 0.10 -3.01
CA HIS A 185 6.49 1.55 -2.82
C HIS A 185 6.24 1.88 -1.35
N HIS A 186 5.21 1.30 -0.72
CA HIS A 186 4.92 1.56 0.69
C HIS A 186 5.95 1.02 1.69
N ALA A 187 6.80 0.07 1.29
CA ALA A 187 7.91 -0.37 2.13
C ALA A 187 8.98 0.71 2.26
N LYS A 188 9.39 1.36 1.16
CA LYS A 188 10.40 2.42 1.17
C LYS A 188 10.02 3.53 0.19
N PRO A 189 8.98 4.32 0.49
CA PRO A 189 8.45 5.30 -0.45
C PRO A 189 9.48 6.39 -0.72
N ASN A 190 9.57 6.80 -1.98
CA ASN A 190 10.48 7.83 -2.47
C ASN A 190 11.97 7.56 -2.14
N CYS A 191 12.37 6.30 -1.92
CA CYS A 191 13.77 5.93 -1.76
C CYS A 191 14.32 5.38 -3.07
N PHE A 192 15.27 6.08 -3.66
CA PHE A 192 15.87 5.69 -4.94
C PHE A 192 16.46 4.28 -4.88
N ARG A 193 16.26 3.50 -5.96
CA ARG A 193 16.59 2.05 -6.08
C ARG A 193 15.82 1.09 -5.17
N LYS A 194 15.05 1.58 -4.19
CA LYS A 194 14.17 0.74 -3.34
C LYS A 194 12.72 0.85 -3.82
N ASP A 195 12.25 2.07 -4.05
CA ASP A 195 10.92 2.37 -4.59
C ASP A 195 10.85 2.08 -6.10
N PRO A 196 9.98 1.15 -6.56
CA PRO A 196 9.84 0.88 -7.98
C PRO A 196 9.25 2.05 -8.77
N ASP A 197 8.52 2.98 -8.14
CA ASP A 197 7.88 4.11 -8.81
C ASP A 197 8.92 5.12 -9.33
N LEU A 198 10.15 5.05 -8.81
CA LEU A 198 11.29 5.87 -9.25
C LEU A 198 12.14 5.22 -10.35
N ASN A 199 11.79 4.02 -10.83
CA ASN A 199 12.58 3.31 -11.84
C ASN A 199 12.59 4.00 -13.22
N MET A 200 11.75 5.02 -13.42
CA MET A 200 11.72 5.80 -14.67
C MET A 200 12.70 6.98 -14.68
N HIS A 201 13.48 7.17 -13.60
CA HIS A 201 14.54 8.17 -13.57
C HIS A 201 15.59 7.93 -14.68
N PRO A 202 16.09 8.96 -15.38
CA PRO A 202 15.80 10.40 -15.19
C PRO A 202 14.64 10.92 -16.04
N LEU A 203 13.98 10.05 -16.82
CA LEU A 203 13.13 10.47 -17.92
C LEU A 203 11.73 10.93 -17.48
N LEU A 204 11.17 10.32 -16.42
CA LEU A 204 9.82 10.64 -15.96
C LEU A 204 9.76 10.72 -14.42
N PHE A 205 9.07 11.75 -13.93
CA PHE A 205 8.63 11.96 -12.53
C PHE A 205 9.72 12.02 -11.44
N SER A 206 11.00 11.97 -11.77
CA SER A 206 12.09 12.27 -10.85
C SER A 206 12.59 13.71 -11.05
N LEU A 207 12.28 14.59 -10.11
CA LEU A 207 12.72 15.99 -10.12
C LEU A 207 13.79 16.21 -9.04
N GLY A 208 14.89 16.89 -9.39
CA GLY A 208 15.92 17.32 -8.44
C GLY A 208 17.32 16.79 -8.74
N LYS A 209 18.35 17.51 -8.26
CA LYS A 209 19.77 17.09 -8.36
C LYS A 209 20.16 16.08 -7.27
N THR A 210 19.39 16.04 -6.18
CA THR A 210 19.66 15.18 -5.03
C THR A 210 18.52 14.17 -4.91
N LEU A 211 18.87 12.89 -4.93
CA LEU A 211 17.92 11.79 -4.77
C LEU A 211 17.94 11.32 -3.32
N SER A 212 16.76 11.07 -2.76
CA SER A 212 16.62 10.43 -1.46
C SER A 212 17.16 9.00 -1.54
N VAL A 213 18.27 8.77 -0.85
CA VAL A 213 18.91 7.46 -0.72
C VAL A 213 18.98 7.13 0.76
N GLU A 214 18.59 5.92 1.11
CA GLU A 214 18.78 5.40 2.46
C GLU A 214 19.90 4.36 2.38
N VAL A 215 21.04 4.72 2.98
CA VAL A 215 22.25 3.89 3.09
C VAL A 215 21.92 2.58 3.80
#